data_AF-A0A2N3AQC9-F1
#
_entry.id   AF-A0A2N3AQC9-F1
#
_cell.length_a   1.000
_cell.length_b   1.000
_cell.length_c   1.000
_cell.angle_alpha   90.00
_cell.angle_beta   90.00
_cell.angle_gamma   90.00
#
_symmetry.space_group_name_H-M   'P 1'
#
loop_
_entity.id
_entity.type
_entity.pdbx_description
1 polymer ?
#
loop_
_entity_poly.entity_id
_entity_poly.type
_entity_poly.pdbx_seq_one_letter_code
_entity_poly.pdbx_strand_id
1 'polypeptide(L)'
;VVDTGIHAKGWSREQAIDFMMQNSGMTNTEVVAEVERYIAIPSQALAYKIGALKIQELRKRAETRLGARFDIKAFHEQVLNTGGLPLAVLETKIDRWIEGETSR
;
A
#
# COMPACT_ATOMS: atom_id res chain seq x y z
N VAL A 1 -11.01 -3.09 2.52
CA VAL A 1 -12.44 -3.43 2.29
C VAL A 1 -13.34 -2.50 3.07
N VAL A 2 -13.23 -2.48 4.40
CA VAL A 2 -14.14 -1.74 5.30
C VAL A 2 -14.23 -0.25 4.99
N ASP A 3 -13.10 0.47 4.86
CA ASP A 3 -13.09 1.91 4.55
C ASP A 3 -13.86 2.26 3.27
N THR A 4 -13.59 1.57 2.16
CA THR A 4 -14.38 1.72 0.92
C THR A 4 -15.81 1.23 1.05
N GLY A 5 -16.06 0.24 1.93
CA GLY A 5 -17.39 -0.26 2.26
C GLY A 5 -18.25 0.87 2.83
N ILE A 6 -17.73 1.55 3.85
CA ILE A 6 -18.38 2.68 4.52
C ILE A 6 -18.52 3.86 3.55
N HIS A 7 -17.42 4.32 2.97
CA HIS A 7 -17.36 5.63 2.30
C HIS A 7 -17.78 5.63 0.83
N ALA A 8 -17.85 4.46 0.19
CA ALA A 8 -18.20 4.36 -1.24
C ALA A 8 -19.29 3.32 -1.56
N LYS A 9 -19.53 2.35 -0.66
CA LYS A 9 -20.55 1.29 -0.86
C LYS A 9 -21.74 1.41 0.09
N GLY A 10 -21.79 2.45 0.92
CA GLY A 10 -22.91 2.75 1.81
C GLY A 10 -23.09 1.73 2.95
N TRP A 11 -22.02 1.05 3.37
CA TRP A 11 -22.10 0.15 4.52
C TRP A 11 -22.40 0.91 5.80
N SER A 12 -23.27 0.34 6.64
CA SER A 12 -23.46 0.82 8.00
C SER A 12 -22.24 0.48 8.88
N ARG A 13 -22.15 1.13 10.04
CA ARG A 13 -21.14 0.84 11.06
C ARG A 13 -21.19 -0.64 11.48
N GLU A 14 -22.38 -1.20 11.64
CA GLU A 14 -22.60 -2.57 12.08
C GLU A 14 -22.13 -3.57 11.01
N GLN A 15 -22.45 -3.32 9.74
CA GLN A 15 -21.95 -4.14 8.62
C GLN A 15 -20.42 -4.15 8.56
N ALA A 16 -19.78 -3.00 8.82
CA ALA A 16 -18.33 -2.89 8.91
C ALA A 16 -17.74 -3.69 10.08
N ILE A 17 -18.36 -3.63 11.26
CA ILE A 17 -17.96 -4.40 12.46
C ILE A 17 -18.10 -5.90 12.18
N ASP A 18 -19.25 -6.34 11.70
CA ASP A 18 -19.52 -7.76 11.42
C ASP A 18 -18.52 -8.31 10.41
N PHE A 19 -18.23 -7.54 9.35
CA PHE A 19 -17.22 -7.93 8.37
C PHE A 19 -15.83 -8.09 9.01
N MET A 20 -15.39 -7.14 9.84
CA MET A 20 -14.08 -7.23 10.49
C MET A 20 -13.99 -8.39 11.49
N MET A 21 -15.04 -8.64 12.27
CA MET A 21 -15.09 -9.77 13.21
C MET A 21 -14.99 -11.12 12.50
N GLN A 22 -15.59 -11.24 11.31
CA GLN A 22 -15.54 -12.48 10.52
C GLN A 22 -14.21 -12.69 9.78
N ASN A 23 -13.44 -11.62 9.54
CA ASN A 23 -12.27 -11.63 8.66
C ASN A 23 -10.95 -11.29 9.38
N SER A 24 -10.95 -11.19 10.71
CA SER A 24 -9.76 -10.89 11.49
C SER A 24 -9.75 -11.66 12.82
N GLY A 25 -8.58 -11.76 13.45
CA GLY A 25 -8.44 -12.30 14.80
C GLY A 25 -8.61 -11.25 15.90
N MET A 26 -9.15 -10.08 15.58
CA MET A 26 -9.31 -8.96 16.52
C MET A 26 -10.48 -9.20 17.47
N THR A 27 -10.36 -8.72 18.69
CA THR A 27 -11.46 -8.70 19.65
C THR A 27 -12.54 -7.69 19.23
N ASN A 28 -13.76 -7.87 19.74
CA ASN A 28 -14.86 -6.94 19.46
C ASN A 28 -14.52 -5.48 19.80
N THR A 29 -13.84 -5.25 20.93
CA THR A 29 -13.43 -3.90 21.35
C THR A 29 -12.47 -3.27 20.35
N GLU A 30 -11.49 -4.03 19.85
CA GLU A 30 -10.53 -3.55 18.86
C GLU A 30 -11.20 -3.27 17.50
N VAL A 31 -12.10 -4.16 17.06
CA VAL A 31 -12.85 -3.97 15.81
C VAL A 31 -13.70 -2.71 15.86
N VAL A 32 -14.45 -2.51 16.95
CA VAL A 32 -15.28 -1.31 17.12
C VAL A 32 -14.43 -0.04 17.03
N ALA A 33 -13.31 -0.01 17.76
CA ALA A 33 -12.41 1.14 17.74
C ALA A 33 -11.84 1.42 16.34
N GLU A 34 -11.43 0.38 15.60
CA GLU A 34 -10.92 0.54 14.24
C GLU A 34 -12.00 1.00 13.25
N VAL A 35 -13.20 0.44 13.31
CA VAL A 35 -14.31 0.86 12.43
C VAL A 35 -14.65 2.33 12.68
N GLU A 36 -14.74 2.76 13.93
CA GLU A 36 -15.01 4.16 14.28
C GLU A 36 -13.88 5.08 13.82
N ARG A 37 -12.63 4.63 13.92
CA ARG A 37 -11.47 5.34 13.36
C ARG A 37 -11.58 5.49 11.85
N TYR A 38 -12.00 4.45 11.12
CA TYR A 38 -12.21 4.52 9.67
C TYR A 38 -13.33 5.49 9.28
N ILE A 39 -14.39 5.57 10.08
CA ILE A 39 -15.46 6.57 9.89
C ILE A 39 -14.90 7.99 10.08
N ALA A 40 -14.12 8.21 11.15
CA ALA A 40 -13.59 9.52 11.51
C ALA A 40 -12.45 10.00 10.58
N ILE A 41 -11.66 9.08 10.02
CA ILE A 41 -10.50 9.40 9.18
C ILE A 41 -10.59 8.63 7.85
N PRO A 42 -11.45 9.09 6.92
CA PRO A 42 -11.66 8.41 5.65
C PRO A 42 -10.35 8.23 4.87
N SER A 43 -10.23 7.11 4.16
CA SER A 43 -9.12 6.72 3.28
C SER A 43 -7.78 6.35 3.95
N GLN A 44 -7.56 6.71 5.22
CA GLN A 44 -6.28 6.44 5.89
C GLN A 44 -5.96 4.94 5.94
N ALA A 45 -6.97 4.11 6.16
CA ALA A 45 -6.83 2.65 6.22
C ALA A 45 -6.39 2.02 4.89
N LEU A 46 -6.62 2.71 3.76
CA LEU A 46 -6.22 2.24 2.43
C LEU A 46 -4.71 2.36 2.23
N ALA A 47 -4.07 3.32 2.89
CA ALA A 47 -2.65 3.63 2.70
C ALA A 47 -1.74 2.41 2.91
N TYR A 48 -2.04 1.58 3.92
CA TYR A 48 -1.25 0.39 4.26
C TYR A 48 -1.10 -0.56 3.06
N LYS A 49 -2.23 -1.00 2.49
CA LYS A 49 -2.18 -2.03 1.44
C LYS A 49 -1.92 -1.43 0.06
N ILE A 50 -2.43 -0.23 -0.23
CA ILE A 50 -2.15 0.44 -1.52
C ILE A 50 -0.66 0.77 -1.65
N GLY A 51 -0.03 1.29 -0.60
CA GLY A 51 1.41 1.56 -0.60
C GLY A 51 2.23 0.28 -0.76
N ALA A 52 1.90 -0.78 0.00
CA ALA A 52 2.58 -2.07 -0.12
C ALA A 52 2.46 -2.68 -1.52
N LEU A 53 1.25 -2.68 -2.10
CA LEU A 53 1.01 -3.20 -3.45
C LEU A 53 1.80 -2.43 -4.50
N LYS A 54 1.86 -1.09 -4.42
CA LYS A 54 2.65 -0.30 -5.35
C LYS A 54 4.15 -0.60 -5.23
N ILE A 55 4.70 -0.70 -4.02
CA ILE A 55 6.12 -1.06 -3.85
C ILE A 55 6.41 -2.47 -4.41
N GLN A 56 5.51 -3.44 -4.19
CA GLN A 56 5.62 -4.78 -4.76
C GLN A 56 5.56 -4.77 -6.30
N GLU A 57 4.66 -3.97 -6.87
CA GLU A 57 4.54 -3.78 -8.33
C GLU A 57 5.83 -3.20 -8.92
N LEU A 58 6.37 -2.14 -8.31
CA LEU A 58 7.61 -1.49 -8.75
C LEU A 58 8.82 -2.43 -8.65
N ARG A 59 8.88 -3.25 -7.59
CA ARG A 59 9.90 -4.29 -7.46
C ARG A 59 9.81 -5.30 -8.60
N LYS A 60 8.62 -5.84 -8.86
CA LYS A 60 8.40 -6.80 -9.95
C LYS A 60 8.77 -6.20 -11.31
N ARG A 61 8.45 -4.92 -11.52
CA ARG A 61 8.84 -4.15 -12.72
C ARG A 61 10.36 -4.09 -12.85
N ALA A 62 11.08 -3.72 -11.78
CA ALA A 62 12.55 -3.68 -11.77
C ALA A 62 13.18 -5.05 -12.02
N GLU A 63 12.70 -6.10 -11.34
CA GLU A 63 13.13 -7.50 -11.55
C GLU A 63 12.98 -7.92 -13.02
N THR A 64 11.83 -7.59 -13.62
CA THR A 64 11.54 -7.92 -15.03
C THR A 64 12.43 -7.14 -16.01
N ARG A 65 12.64 -5.85 -15.76
CA ARG A 65 13.37 -4.95 -16.69
C ARG A 65 14.88 -5.11 -16.61
N LEU A 66 15.43 -5.38 -15.43
CA LEU A 66 16.87 -5.50 -15.22
C LEU A 66 17.38 -6.94 -15.33
N GLY A 67 16.51 -7.94 -15.14
CA GLY A 67 16.86 -9.35 -15.24
C GLY A 67 18.02 -9.71 -14.32
N ALA A 68 19.09 -10.30 -14.87
CA ALA A 68 20.29 -10.67 -14.11
C ALA A 68 21.03 -9.47 -13.48
N ARG A 69 20.77 -8.24 -13.92
CA ARG A 69 21.34 -7.02 -13.33
C ARG A 69 20.55 -6.49 -12.13
N PHE A 70 19.41 -7.07 -11.81
CA PHE A 70 18.61 -6.63 -10.67
C PHE A 70 19.35 -6.90 -9.36
N ASP A 71 19.55 -5.85 -8.56
CA ASP A 71 20.01 -5.95 -7.18
C ASP A 71 18.92 -5.42 -6.23
N ILE A 72 18.49 -6.29 -5.31
CA ILE A 72 17.50 -5.94 -4.29
C ILE A 72 18.00 -4.85 -3.33
N LYS A 73 19.31 -4.77 -3.07
CA LYS A 73 19.89 -3.72 -2.22
C LYS A 73 19.76 -2.36 -2.90
N ALA A 74 20.11 -2.28 -4.19
CA ALA A 74 19.95 -1.07 -4.98
C ALA A 74 18.48 -0.64 -5.06
N PHE A 75 17.55 -1.57 -5.27
CA PHE A 75 16.11 -1.27 -5.24
C PHE A 75 15.67 -0.68 -3.89
N HIS A 76 16.05 -1.31 -2.77
CA HIS A 76 15.71 -0.78 -1.44
C HIS A 76 16.30 0.59 -1.18
N GLU A 77 17.54 0.84 -1.62
CA GLU A 77 18.15 2.16 -1.54
C GLU A 77 17.32 3.20 -2.30
N GLN A 78 16.89 2.88 -3.53
CA GLN A 78 16.02 3.78 -4.30
C GLN A 78 14.64 3.99 -3.66
N VAL A 79 14.11 3.04 -2.90
CA VAL A 79 12.84 3.24 -2.19
C VAL A 79 13.02 4.11 -0.94
N LEU A 80 14.15 4.01 -0.24
CA LEU A 80 14.31 4.56 1.12
C LEU A 80 15.13 5.87 1.18
N ASN A 81 16.05 6.12 0.24
CA ASN A 81 17.04 7.21 0.36
C ASN A 81 16.50 8.63 0.12
N THR A 82 15.20 8.79 -0.12
CA THR A 82 14.53 10.09 -0.32
C THR A 82 13.42 10.39 0.68
N GLY A 83 13.29 9.56 1.73
CA GLY A 83 12.19 9.67 2.69
C GLY A 83 10.82 9.38 2.09
N GLY A 84 9.75 9.84 2.76
CA GLY A 84 8.37 9.61 2.34
C GLY A 84 8.00 10.39 1.08
N LEU A 85 7.64 9.69 0.01
CA LEU A 85 7.22 10.27 -1.27
C LEU A 85 5.77 9.90 -1.61
N PRO A 86 5.03 10.76 -2.34
CA PRO A 86 3.83 10.34 -3.03
C PRO A 86 4.13 9.17 -3.98
N LEU A 87 3.22 8.20 -4.07
CA LEU A 87 3.44 6.96 -4.84
C LEU A 87 3.79 7.21 -6.32
N ALA A 88 3.19 8.23 -6.95
CA ALA A 88 3.49 8.60 -8.34
C ALA A 88 4.93 9.14 -8.51
N VAL A 89 5.44 9.86 -7.51
CA VAL A 89 6.82 10.37 -7.51
C VAL A 89 7.80 9.24 -7.28
N LEU A 90 7.50 8.31 -6.36
CA LEU A 90 8.27 7.09 -6.16
C LEU A 90 8.33 6.25 -7.45
N GLU A 91 7.19 6.04 -8.10
CA GLU A 91 7.10 5.31 -9.37
C GLU A 91 8.01 5.93 -10.44
N THR A 92 7.88 7.24 -10.67
CA THR A 92 8.72 7.95 -11.65
C THR A 92 10.21 7.83 -11.30
N LYS A 93 10.57 7.90 -10.02
CA LYS A 93 11.95 7.75 -9.57
C LYS A 93 12.50 6.35 -9.87
N ILE A 94 11.73 5.31 -9.57
CA ILE A 94 12.13 3.92 -9.85
C ILE A 94 12.28 3.69 -11.36
N ASP A 95 11.36 4.21 -12.17
CA ASP A 95 11.44 4.06 -13.63
C ASP A 95 12.72 4.70 -14.20
N ARG A 96 13.07 5.92 -13.75
CA ARG A 96 14.34 6.57 -14.14
C ARG A 96 15.57 5.78 -13.72
N TRP A 97 15.55 5.19 -12.53
CA TRP A 97 16.65 4.34 -12.07
C TRP A 97 16.80 3.09 -12.95
N ILE A 98 15.70 2.41 -13.26
CA ILE A 98 15.69 1.24 -14.17
C ILE A 98 16.26 1.61 -15.55
N GLU A 99 15.86 2.76 -16.10
CA GLU A 99 16.37 3.27 -17.37
C GLU A 99 17.89 3.49 -17.31
N GLY A 100 18.37 4.15 -16.25
CA GLY A 100 19.78 4.39 -16.03
C GLY A 100 20.62 3.11 -15.90
N GLU A 101 20.11 2.09 -15.23
CA GLU A 101 20.78 0.77 -15.15
C GLU A 101 20.70 0.00 -16.46
N THR A 102 19.68 0.24 -17.29
CA THR A 102 19.53 -0.47 -18.56
C THR A 102 20.55 0.00 -19.59
N SER A 103 20.87 1.30 -19.57
CA SER A 103 21.80 1.97 -20.49
C SER A 103 23.28 1.84 -20.12
N ARG A 104 23.60 1.32 -18.93
CA ARG A 104 24.97 0.93 -18.53
C ARG A 104 25.36 -0.40 -19.14
#